data_AF-A0A2N1RCG2-F1
#
_entry.id   AF-A0A2N1RCG2-F1
#
_cell.length_a   1.000
_cell.length_b   1.000
_cell.length_c   1.000
_cell.angle_alpha   90.00
_cell.angle_beta   90.00
_cell.angle_gamma   90.00
#
_symmetry.space_group_name_H-M   'P 1'
#
loop_
_entity.id
_entity.type
_entity.pdbx_description
1 polymer ?
#
loop_
_entity_poly.entity_id
_entity_poly.type
_entity_poly.pdbx_seq_one_letter_code
_entity_poly.pdbx_strand_id
1 'polypeptide(L)'
;MSGEGAWQLAGDWDRQFLHTRFNATFPLPSDFRLEVGYTGRYALDGAGNVPLYLGDGFKTSDPSLRTQGSLDALAPSSANFVIIGRFGLDWQPQSFKPTMGELLIFDNSSIGIFGDLLWNVESQIVPELSFGTRLTTTISLLGLNSMPTSLYVGYDGPADGIVWGFIFGR
;
A
#
# COMPACT_ATOMS: atom_id res chain seq x y z
N MET A 1 -1.38 13.99 8.79
CA MET A 1 -0.50 12.90 9.24
C MET A 1 -1.31 11.98 10.13
N SER A 2 -1.05 10.67 10.09
CA SER A 2 -1.69 9.68 10.95
C SER A 2 -0.68 8.61 11.35
N GLY A 3 -0.82 8.09 12.56
CA GLY A 3 -0.01 7.00 13.07
C GLY A 3 -0.88 6.04 13.87
N GLU A 4 -0.62 4.75 13.75
CA GLU A 4 -1.27 3.70 14.53
C GLU A 4 -0.25 2.65 14.97
N GLY A 5 -0.53 2.05 16.12
CA GLY A 5 0.16 0.87 16.62
C GLY A 5 -0.89 -0.08 17.17
N ALA A 6 -0.80 -1.35 16.80
CA ALA A 6 -1.77 -2.35 17.21
C ALA A 6 -1.09 -3.69 17.48
N TRP A 7 -1.64 -4.45 18.41
CA TRP A 7 -1.34 -5.87 18.55
C TRP A 7 -2.31 -6.67 17.70
N GLN A 8 -1.80 -7.69 17.01
CA GLN A 8 -2.56 -8.51 16.08
C GLN A 8 -2.29 -10.00 16.34
N LEU A 9 -3.36 -10.79 16.30
CA LEU A 9 -3.30 -12.25 16.24
C LEU A 9 -3.51 -12.73 14.80
N ALA A 10 -2.87 -13.84 14.44
CA ALA A 10 -3.15 -14.55 13.19
C ALA A 10 -3.03 -16.07 13.38
N GLY A 11 -3.23 -16.85 12.30
CA GLY A 11 -3.24 -18.31 12.37
C GLY A 11 -4.44 -18.83 13.16
N ASP A 12 -4.21 -19.82 14.00
CA ASP A 12 -5.20 -20.38 14.93
C ASP A 12 -5.15 -19.65 16.29
N TRP A 13 -4.94 -18.33 16.25
CA TRP A 13 -4.73 -17.46 17.41
C TRP A 13 -3.42 -17.72 18.17
N ASP A 14 -2.50 -18.44 17.54
CA ASP A 14 -1.19 -18.84 18.06
C ASP A 14 -0.07 -17.87 17.68
N ARG A 15 -0.22 -17.14 16.57
CA ARG A 15 0.75 -16.16 16.08
C ARG A 15 0.48 -14.77 16.65
N GLN A 16 1.50 -14.11 17.18
CA GLN A 16 1.39 -12.77 17.77
C GLN A 16 2.27 -11.76 17.04
N PHE A 17 1.67 -10.64 16.63
CA PHE A 17 2.36 -9.58 15.92
C PHE A 17 2.15 -8.21 16.55
N LEU A 18 3.19 -7.39 16.48
CA LEU A 18 3.08 -5.95 16.65
C LEU A 18 3.01 -5.30 15.27
N HIS A 19 1.99 -4.50 15.04
CA HIS A 19 1.78 -3.70 13.83
C HIS A 19 1.98 -2.23 14.15
N THR A 20 2.65 -1.53 13.24
CA THR A 20 2.84 -0.08 13.31
C THR A 20 2.66 0.49 11.91
N ARG A 21 1.99 1.63 11.80
CA ARG A 21 1.82 2.30 10.52
C ARG A 21 1.82 3.80 10.71
N PHE A 22 2.42 4.49 9.75
CA PHE A 22 2.48 5.93 9.69
C PHE A 22 2.21 6.39 8.27
N ASN A 23 1.45 7.46 8.10
CA ASN A 23 1.25 8.12 6.81
C ASN A 23 1.28 9.64 6.99
N ALA A 24 1.97 10.32 6.09
CA ALA A 24 2.04 11.77 6.02
C ALA A 24 1.84 12.23 4.57
N THR A 25 1.09 13.30 4.41
CA THR A 25 0.88 13.98 3.14
C THR A 25 1.27 15.43 3.34
N PHE A 26 2.11 15.94 2.46
CA PHE A 26 2.61 17.31 2.49
C PHE A 26 2.17 18.02 1.22
N PRO A 27 1.43 19.14 1.32
CA PRO A 27 1.13 19.95 0.16
C PRO A 27 2.42 20.63 -0.34
N LEU A 28 2.61 20.63 -1.66
CA LEU A 28 3.70 21.30 -2.35
C LEU A 28 3.11 22.38 -3.29
N PRO A 29 3.94 23.33 -3.77
CA PRO A 29 3.51 24.31 -4.77
C PRO A 29 2.95 23.65 -6.04
N SER A 30 2.17 24.41 -6.82
CA SER A 30 1.64 23.97 -8.12
C SER A 30 0.77 22.72 -8.06
N ASP A 31 -0.08 22.62 -7.03
CA ASP A 31 -1.02 21.52 -6.82
C ASP A 31 -0.38 20.13 -6.65
N PHE A 32 0.91 20.08 -6.30
CA PHE A 32 1.58 18.83 -5.97
C PHE A 32 1.35 18.41 -4.51
N ARG A 33 1.44 17.11 -4.25
CA ARG A 33 1.44 16.52 -2.91
C ARG A 33 2.51 15.45 -2.81
N LEU A 34 3.33 15.55 -1.79
CA LEU A 34 4.26 14.50 -1.40
C LEU A 34 3.58 13.59 -0.39
N GLU A 35 3.59 12.30 -0.67
CA GLU A 35 3.14 11.26 0.24
C GLU A 35 4.34 10.48 0.76
N VAL A 36 4.35 10.23 2.06
CA VAL A 36 5.33 9.39 2.73
C VAL A 36 4.58 8.45 3.68
N GLY A 37 4.90 7.17 3.63
CA GLY A 37 4.27 6.15 4.43
C GLY A 37 5.27 5.14 4.95
N TYR A 38 4.92 4.54 6.07
CA TYR A 38 5.65 3.45 6.69
C TYR A 38 4.65 2.42 7.21
N THR A 39 4.98 1.15 7.08
CA THR A 39 4.25 0.05 7.72
C THR A 39 5.28 -0.95 8.23
N GLY A 40 5.20 -1.31 9.51
CA GLY A 40 6.06 -2.31 10.13
C GLY A 40 5.21 -3.37 10.82
N ARG A 41 5.52 -4.64 10.60
CA ARG A 41 4.95 -5.77 11.33
C ARG A 41 6.06 -6.65 11.87
N TYR A 42 5.94 -7.05 13.12
CA TYR A 42 6.98 -7.76 13.85
C TYR A 42 6.38 -8.98 14.55
N ALA A 43 6.96 -10.17 14.32
CA ALA A 43 6.61 -11.38 15.05
C ALA A 43 7.13 -11.29 16.49
N LEU A 44 6.25 -11.46 17.47
CA LEU A 44 6.60 -11.49 18.89
C LEU A 44 6.92 -12.91 19.38
N ASP A 45 6.50 -13.92 18.63
CA ASP A 45 6.73 -15.34 18.89
C ASP A 45 8.11 -15.84 18.41
N GLY A 46 8.83 -15.06 17.61
CA GLY A 46 10.12 -15.44 17.03
C GLY A 46 10.01 -16.51 15.93
N ALA A 47 8.81 -16.86 15.49
CA ALA A 47 8.56 -17.93 14.52
C ALA A 47 8.77 -17.50 13.04
N GLY A 48 9.20 -16.27 12.80
CA GLY A 48 9.43 -15.72 11.46
C GLY A 48 8.14 -15.59 10.65
N ASN A 49 8.25 -15.72 9.32
CA ASN A 49 7.15 -15.79 8.36
C ASN A 49 6.03 -14.76 8.63
N VAL A 50 6.43 -13.50 8.85
CA VAL A 50 5.48 -12.41 9.13
C VAL A 50 4.62 -12.16 7.89
N PRO A 51 3.30 -12.09 8.00
CA PRO A 51 2.43 -11.91 6.83
C PRO A 51 2.61 -10.54 6.18
N LEU A 52 2.51 -10.48 4.86
CA LEU A 52 2.41 -9.27 4.06
C LEU A 52 0.97 -9.16 3.52
N TYR A 53 0.19 -8.22 4.05
CA TYR A 53 -1.17 -7.99 3.58
C TYR A 53 -1.19 -6.96 2.46
N LEU A 54 -2.15 -7.09 1.53
CA LEU A 54 -2.44 -6.07 0.52
C LEU A 54 -2.68 -4.68 1.15
N GLY A 55 -3.18 -4.67 2.39
CA GLY A 55 -3.39 -3.46 3.18
C GLY A 55 -2.10 -2.74 3.59
N ASP A 56 -0.94 -3.38 3.58
CA ASP A 56 0.29 -2.77 4.10
C ASP A 56 0.93 -1.78 3.12
N GLY A 57 0.57 -1.92 1.85
CA GLY A 57 0.75 -0.90 0.82
C GLY A 57 1.73 -1.26 -0.28
N PHE A 58 2.65 -2.20 -0.06
CA PHE A 58 3.60 -2.67 -1.07
C PHE A 58 2.88 -3.34 -2.25
N LYS A 59 3.14 -2.86 -3.47
CA LYS A 59 2.57 -3.46 -4.69
C LYS A 59 3.44 -4.60 -5.17
N THR A 60 2.89 -5.81 -5.21
CA THR A 60 3.55 -6.96 -5.80
C THR A 60 2.55 -7.96 -6.36
N SER A 61 3.00 -8.67 -7.39
CA SER A 61 2.38 -9.78 -8.06
C SER A 61 3.07 -11.11 -7.74
N ASP A 62 4.22 -11.08 -7.05
CA ASP A 62 4.96 -12.28 -6.63
C ASP A 62 4.08 -13.15 -5.71
N PRO A 63 3.73 -14.38 -6.14
CA PRO A 63 2.87 -15.26 -5.37
C PRO A 63 3.54 -15.69 -4.04
N SER A 64 4.87 -15.73 -3.95
CA SER A 64 5.60 -16.06 -2.73
C SER A 64 5.40 -14.99 -1.66
N LEU A 65 5.51 -13.71 -2.03
CA LEU A 65 5.25 -12.59 -1.13
C LEU A 65 3.77 -12.47 -0.76
N ARG A 66 2.87 -12.71 -1.73
CA ARG A 66 1.41 -12.63 -1.49
C ARG A 66 0.87 -13.73 -0.60
N THR A 67 1.55 -14.88 -0.54
CA THR A 67 1.19 -16.01 0.34
C THR A 67 2.02 -16.04 1.62
N GLN A 68 2.99 -15.13 1.78
CA GLN A 68 3.83 -15.05 2.97
C GLN A 68 2.99 -14.90 4.24
N GLY A 69 3.35 -15.67 5.28
CA GLY A 69 2.64 -15.70 6.55
C GLY A 69 1.24 -16.32 6.52
N SER A 70 0.81 -16.89 5.39
CA SER A 70 -0.38 -17.75 5.32
C SER A 70 -0.03 -19.21 5.61
N LEU A 71 -1.04 -20.04 5.87
CA LEU A 71 -0.89 -21.50 6.04
C LEU A 71 -0.37 -22.18 4.76
N ASP A 72 -0.67 -21.59 3.59
CA ASP A 72 -0.30 -22.11 2.26
C ASP A 72 0.90 -21.34 1.65
N ALA A 73 1.79 -20.81 2.49
CA ALA A 73 2.94 -20.02 2.03
C ALA A 73 3.83 -20.82 1.07
N LEU A 74 4.01 -20.31 -0.15
CA LEU A 74 4.85 -20.96 -1.18
C LEU A 74 6.34 -20.97 -0.81
N ALA A 75 6.80 -19.92 -0.13
CA ALA A 75 8.16 -19.80 0.37
C ALA A 75 8.14 -19.08 1.73
N PRO A 76 8.22 -19.82 2.86
CA PRO A 76 8.23 -19.21 4.18
C PRO A 76 9.48 -18.35 4.38
N SER A 77 9.30 -17.10 4.84
CA SER A 77 10.43 -16.26 5.25
C SER A 77 10.87 -16.61 6.68
N SER A 78 12.17 -16.63 6.96
CA SER A 78 12.68 -16.75 8.32
C SER A 78 12.64 -15.44 9.10
N ALA A 79 12.37 -14.31 8.42
CA ALA A 79 12.43 -12.99 9.06
C ALA A 79 11.28 -12.78 10.05
N ASN A 80 11.66 -12.26 11.22
CA ASN A 80 10.72 -11.85 12.26
C ASN A 80 10.09 -10.48 12.02
N PHE A 81 10.23 -9.91 10.82
CA PHE A 81 9.70 -8.61 10.47
C PHE A 81 9.28 -8.52 9.01
N VAL A 82 8.38 -7.58 8.75
CA VAL A 82 8.08 -6.99 7.44
C VAL A 82 8.07 -5.49 7.63
N ILE A 83 8.89 -4.77 6.88
CA ILE A 83 8.96 -3.32 6.91
C ILE A 83 8.74 -2.79 5.49
N ILE A 84 7.85 -1.81 5.37
CA ILE A 84 7.49 -1.21 4.11
C ILE A 84 7.68 0.31 4.22
N GLY A 85 8.53 0.85 3.36
CA GLY A 85 8.62 2.29 3.09
C GLY A 85 7.77 2.63 1.87
N ARG A 86 7.02 3.73 1.91
CA ARG A 86 6.16 4.17 0.81
C ARG A 86 6.42 5.64 0.55
N PHE A 87 6.56 6.01 -0.70
CA PHE A 87 6.66 7.41 -1.09
C PHE A 87 5.90 7.64 -2.40
N GLY A 88 5.39 8.85 -2.58
CA GLY A 88 4.69 9.21 -3.80
C GLY A 88 4.66 10.71 -4.02
N LEU A 89 4.54 11.10 -5.29
CA LEU A 89 4.38 12.49 -5.68
C LEU A 89 3.21 12.56 -6.65
N ASP A 90 2.14 13.21 -6.21
CA ASP A 90 0.92 13.36 -7.00
C ASP A 90 0.70 14.81 -7.38
N TRP A 91 0.20 15.01 -8.59
CA TRP A 91 -0.38 16.27 -9.02
C TRP A 91 -1.92 16.17 -8.89
N GLN A 92 -2.50 17.02 -8.04
CA GLN A 92 -3.94 17.09 -7.79
C GLN A 92 -4.48 18.50 -8.09
N PRO A 93 -4.80 18.81 -9.37
CA PRO A 93 -5.34 20.13 -9.73
C PRO A 93 -6.68 20.39 -9.03
N GLN A 94 -6.81 21.56 -8.39
CA GLN A 94 -8.02 21.90 -7.63
C GLN A 94 -9.27 22.10 -8.52
N SER A 95 -9.06 22.42 -9.80
CA SER A 95 -10.13 22.75 -10.77
C SER A 95 -10.63 21.55 -11.58
N PHE A 96 -10.03 20.36 -11.44
CA PHE A 96 -10.41 19.20 -12.25
C PHE A 96 -11.46 18.33 -11.54
N LYS A 97 -12.73 18.64 -11.82
CA LYS A 97 -13.90 17.93 -11.32
C LYS A 97 -14.82 17.50 -12.47
N PRO A 98 -14.44 16.48 -13.26
CA PRO A 98 -15.29 16.03 -14.34
C PRO A 98 -16.59 15.42 -13.79
N THR A 99 -17.70 15.66 -14.47
CA THR A 99 -19.00 15.05 -14.16
C THR A 99 -19.43 14.19 -15.35
N MET A 100 -19.88 12.96 -15.11
CA MET A 100 -20.49 12.11 -16.14
C MET A 100 -21.95 11.85 -15.82
N GLY A 101 -22.82 12.13 -16.80
CA GLY A 101 -24.22 11.71 -16.76
C GLY A 101 -25.02 12.28 -15.59
N GLU A 102 -24.67 13.48 -15.10
CA GLU A 102 -25.38 14.23 -14.05
C GLU A 102 -25.52 13.52 -12.68
N LEU A 103 -25.00 12.30 -12.53
CA LEU A 103 -25.13 11.46 -11.33
C LEU A 103 -23.78 11.05 -10.71
N LEU A 104 -22.71 10.99 -11.52
CA LEU A 104 -21.36 10.63 -11.08
C LEU A 104 -20.47 11.86 -11.06
N ILE A 105 -19.99 12.19 -9.86
CA ILE A 105 -19.04 13.28 -9.61
C ILE A 105 -17.69 12.67 -9.31
N PHE A 106 -16.67 13.09 -10.06
CA PHE A 106 -15.27 12.75 -9.78
C PHE A 106 -14.61 13.94 -9.09
N ASP A 107 -14.29 13.76 -7.81
CA ASP A 107 -13.64 14.77 -6.98
C ASP A 107 -12.24 14.33 -6.57
N ASN A 108 -11.38 15.30 -6.20
CA ASN A 108 -10.03 15.04 -5.71
C ASN A 108 -9.22 14.11 -6.64
N SER A 109 -9.34 14.33 -7.94
CA SER A 109 -8.66 13.52 -8.94
C SER A 109 -7.18 13.90 -9.02
N SER A 110 -6.30 12.92 -8.88
CA SER A 110 -4.85 13.11 -8.97
C SER A 110 -4.19 12.05 -9.84
N ILE A 111 -3.09 12.43 -10.46
CA ILE A 111 -2.16 11.52 -11.12
C ILE A 111 -0.79 11.69 -10.50
N GLY A 112 -0.08 10.59 -10.31
CA GLY A 112 1.24 10.66 -9.71
C GLY A 112 2.06 9.41 -9.89
N ILE A 113 3.23 9.45 -9.27
CA ILE A 113 4.15 8.33 -9.18
C ILE A 113 4.19 7.81 -7.75
N PHE A 114 4.48 6.53 -7.61
CA PHE A 114 4.74 5.91 -6.31
C PHE A 114 6.01 5.06 -6.37
N GLY A 115 6.60 4.86 -5.20
CA GLY A 115 7.63 3.86 -4.96
C GLY A 115 7.45 3.25 -3.58
N ASP A 116 7.49 1.93 -3.53
CA ASP A 116 7.36 1.13 -2.33
C ASP A 116 8.64 0.30 -2.15
N LEU A 117 9.18 0.33 -0.93
CA LEU A 117 10.36 -0.41 -0.52
C LEU A 117 9.93 -1.49 0.48
N LEU A 118 10.42 -2.71 0.33
CA LEU A 118 10.13 -3.83 1.23
C LEU A 118 11.41 -4.44 1.79
N TRP A 119 11.43 -4.61 3.11
CA TRP A 119 12.39 -5.46 3.80
C TRP A 119 11.62 -6.56 4.53
N ASN A 120 11.86 -7.81 4.15
CA ASN A 120 11.20 -9.00 4.72
C ASN A 120 12.15 -10.20 4.85
N VAL A 121 13.45 -9.96 4.76
CA VAL A 121 14.53 -10.97 4.88
C VAL A 121 15.61 -10.41 5.81
N GLU A 122 16.11 -11.22 6.75
CA GLU A 122 17.03 -10.74 7.81
C GLU A 122 18.39 -10.26 7.28
N SER A 123 18.91 -10.92 6.24
CA SER A 123 20.20 -10.58 5.63
C SER A 123 20.12 -9.48 4.58
N GLN A 124 18.92 -8.96 4.31
CA GLN A 124 18.68 -8.01 3.23
C GLN A 124 19.04 -6.58 3.64
N ILE A 125 20.09 -6.04 3.03
CA ILE A 125 20.48 -4.63 3.20
C ILE A 125 19.72 -3.75 2.19
N VAL A 126 19.63 -4.21 0.94
CA VAL A 126 18.95 -3.50 -0.15
C VAL A 126 17.49 -3.97 -0.24
N PRO A 127 16.49 -3.07 -0.06
CA PRO A 127 15.08 -3.47 -0.12
C PRO A 127 14.68 -3.96 -1.50
N GLU A 128 13.64 -4.78 -1.52
CA GLU A 128 12.85 -4.99 -2.74
C GLU A 128 12.11 -3.69 -3.09
N LEU A 129 12.01 -3.40 -4.39
CA LEU A 129 11.42 -2.16 -4.89
C LEU A 129 10.25 -2.47 -5.83
N SER A 130 9.12 -1.81 -5.60
CA SER A 130 8.08 -1.63 -6.63
C SER A 130 7.89 -0.13 -6.87
N PHE A 131 7.69 0.26 -8.13
CA PHE A 131 7.42 1.65 -8.47
C PHE A 131 6.53 1.75 -9.69
N GLY A 132 5.83 2.86 -9.83
CA GLY A 132 4.93 3.04 -10.96
C GLY A 132 4.18 4.34 -10.92
N THR A 133 3.08 4.35 -11.67
CA THR A 133 2.13 5.47 -11.71
C THR A 133 0.82 5.06 -11.06
N ARG A 134 0.13 6.05 -10.52
CA ARG A 134 -1.20 5.89 -9.95
C ARG A 134 -2.10 7.03 -10.37
N LEU A 135 -3.37 6.70 -10.51
CA LEU A 135 -4.46 7.63 -10.71
C LEU A 135 -5.44 7.42 -9.57
N THR A 136 -5.77 8.49 -8.86
CA THR A 136 -6.66 8.45 -7.70
C THR A 136 -7.80 9.41 -7.95
N THR A 137 -9.01 9.03 -7.56
CA THR A 137 -10.20 9.87 -7.67
C THR A 137 -11.21 9.46 -6.61
N THR A 138 -12.00 10.40 -6.13
CA THR A 138 -13.15 10.12 -5.28
C THR A 138 -14.39 10.08 -6.16
N ILE A 139 -15.00 8.91 -6.28
CA ILE A 139 -16.23 8.72 -7.04
C ILE A 139 -17.40 8.91 -6.09
N SER A 140 -18.26 9.89 -6.38
CA SER A 140 -19.47 10.15 -5.61
C SER A 140 -20.70 9.97 -6.48
N LEU A 141 -21.70 9.25 -5.97
CA LEU A 141 -23.05 9.29 -6.54
C LEU A 141 -23.85 10.38 -5.83
N LEU A 142 -24.57 11.19 -6.60
CA LEU A 142 -25.50 12.19 -6.07
C LEU A 142 -26.52 11.55 -5.12
N GLY A 143 -26.47 11.91 -3.84
CA GLY A 143 -27.35 11.39 -2.78
C GLY A 143 -26.88 10.11 -2.08
N LEU A 144 -25.66 9.62 -2.34
CA LEU A 144 -25.09 8.40 -1.75
C LEU A 144 -23.65 8.61 -1.23
N ASN A 145 -23.06 7.56 -0.66
CA ASN A 145 -21.68 7.56 -0.15
C ASN A 145 -20.66 7.81 -1.26
N SER A 146 -19.66 8.63 -0.93
CA SER A 146 -18.45 8.82 -1.72
C SER A 146 -17.44 7.69 -1.51
N MET A 147 -16.76 7.29 -2.56
CA MET A 147 -15.81 6.17 -2.54
C MET A 147 -14.47 6.57 -3.18
N PRO A 148 -13.39 6.67 -2.37
CA PRO A 148 -12.05 6.79 -2.89
C PRO A 148 -11.70 5.57 -3.73
N THR A 149 -11.18 5.82 -4.93
CA THR A 149 -10.77 4.79 -5.90
C THR A 149 -9.39 5.13 -6.43
N SER A 150 -8.52 4.14 -6.53
CA SER A 150 -7.21 4.29 -7.14
C SER A 150 -6.94 3.17 -8.13
N LEU A 151 -6.45 3.53 -9.32
CA LEU A 151 -5.82 2.62 -10.27
C LEU A 151 -4.31 2.82 -10.17
N TYR A 152 -3.54 1.74 -10.23
CA TYR A 152 -2.09 1.82 -10.34
C TYR A 152 -1.57 0.82 -11.38
N VAL A 153 -0.45 1.16 -11.99
CA VAL A 153 0.35 0.29 -12.85
C VAL A 153 1.82 0.60 -12.62
N GLY A 154 2.67 -0.41 -12.56
CA GLY A 154 4.07 -0.24 -12.25
C GLY A 154 4.89 -1.50 -12.53
N TYR A 155 6.16 -1.40 -12.17
CA TYR A 155 7.09 -2.51 -12.16
C TYR A 155 7.22 -3.06 -10.74
N ASP A 156 7.28 -4.38 -10.65
CA ASP A 156 7.39 -5.17 -9.43
C ASP A 156 8.73 -5.90 -9.46
N GLY A 157 9.70 -5.39 -8.70
CA GLY A 157 11.04 -5.95 -8.62
C GLY A 157 11.05 -7.43 -8.22
N PRO A 158 10.34 -7.83 -7.15
CA PRO A 158 10.26 -9.24 -6.73
C PRO A 158 9.81 -10.22 -7.81
N ALA A 159 8.79 -9.86 -8.60
CA ALA A 159 8.26 -10.73 -9.65
C ALA A 159 8.93 -10.53 -11.02
N ASP A 160 9.87 -9.58 -11.14
CA ASP A 160 10.47 -9.12 -12.39
C ASP A 160 9.42 -8.85 -13.48
N GLY A 161 8.40 -8.04 -13.16
CA GLY A 161 7.23 -7.92 -14.01
C GLY A 161 6.36 -6.69 -13.79
N ILE A 162 5.24 -6.64 -14.51
CA ILE A 162 4.25 -5.56 -14.40
C ILE A 162 3.27 -5.92 -13.28
N VAL A 163 3.05 -4.97 -12.37
CA VAL A 163 1.99 -5.03 -11.37
C VAL A 163 0.97 -3.93 -11.63
N TRP A 164 -0.31 -4.26 -11.50
CA TRP A 164 -1.39 -3.28 -11.62
C TRP A 164 -2.58 -3.71 -10.76
N GLY A 165 -3.49 -2.79 -10.49
CA GLY A 165 -4.69 -3.12 -9.75
C GLY A 165 -5.55 -1.91 -9.41
N PHE A 166 -6.72 -2.21 -8.84
CA PHE A 166 -7.65 -1.21 -8.32
C PHE A 166 -7.72 -1.29 -6.80
N ILE A 167 -7.78 -0.13 -6.14
CA ILE A 167 -7.97 0.00 -4.70
C ILE A 167 -9.24 0.81 -4.47
N PHE A 168 -10.06 0.33 -3.57
CA PHE A 168 -11.41 0.81 -3.31
C PHE A 168 -11.58 1.08 -1.81
N GLY A 169 -12.12 2.24 -1.45
CA GLY A 169 -12.53 2.55 -0.07
C GLY A 169 -11.38 2.84 0.90
N ARG A 170 -10.33 3.54 0.43
CA ARG A 170 -9.14 3.84 1.24
C ARG A 170 -8.70 5.28 1.17
#